data_AF-A0A916MPL8-F1
#
_entry.id   AF-A0A916MPL8-F1
#
_cell.length_a   1.000
_cell.length_b   1.000
_cell.length_c   1.000
_cell.angle_alpha   90.00
_cell.angle_beta   90.00
_cell.angle_gamma   90.00
#
_symmetry.space_group_name_H-M   'P 1'
#
loop_
_entity.id
_entity.type
_entity.pdbx_description
1 polymer ?
#
loop_
_entity_poly.entity_id
_entity_poly.type
_entity_poly.pdbx_seq_one_letter_code
_entity_poly.pdbx_strand_id
1 'polypeptide(L)'
;MDQSARAPHRLLPYAFALAAVFGAAAPASGLTIPLSVEFDTGASGSFGSVAVTESGGDLDFSVSVAGGALGSGADLHVFYFNLAGSVTGLSISNTNAPNTAYTLTTNPSVAGGAGSSFEYGINLGNGAGPPGNGVLALALFRISANEPLTLASLAQTSSTSAGVTVNVAAHVQGTSLAPGSTSETVGGVIPEPGTLALLAFGVAGLGFAGRRSR
;
A
#
# COMPACT_ATOMS: atom_id res chain seq x y z
N MET A 1 86.35 9.20 25.68
CA MET A 1 85.35 10.21 25.32
C MET A 1 84.71 9.74 24.04
N ASP A 2 83.59 9.03 24.17
CA ASP A 2 82.97 8.26 23.10
C ASP A 2 81.55 8.79 22.90
N GLN A 3 81.34 9.56 21.81
CA GLN A 3 80.04 10.13 21.45
C GLN A 3 79.33 9.19 20.48
N SER A 4 78.57 8.26 21.04
CA SER A 4 77.65 7.38 20.31
C SER A 4 76.42 8.16 19.87
N ALA A 5 76.38 8.53 18.59
CA ALA A 5 75.23 9.16 17.94
C ALA A 5 74.14 8.11 17.66
N ARG A 6 73.04 8.15 18.41
CA ARG A 6 71.84 7.34 18.15
C ARG A 6 70.92 8.04 17.16
N ALA A 7 70.62 7.38 16.05
CA ALA A 7 69.68 7.83 15.03
C ALA A 7 68.21 7.71 15.53
N PRO A 8 67.33 8.67 15.19
CA PRO A 8 65.92 8.63 15.58
C PRO A 8 65.11 7.68 14.69
N HIS A 9 64.47 6.68 15.31
CA HIS A 9 63.47 5.83 14.68
C HIS A 9 62.23 6.64 14.29
N ARG A 10 62.01 6.84 12.98
CA ARG A 10 60.79 7.41 12.42
C ARG A 10 59.68 6.35 12.42
N LEU A 11 58.68 6.52 13.30
CA LEU A 11 57.43 5.78 13.27
C LEU A 11 56.59 6.29 12.08
N LEU A 12 56.34 5.46 11.08
CA LEU A 12 55.38 5.76 10.01
C LEU A 12 53.95 5.60 10.56
N PRO A 13 53.09 6.64 10.50
CA PRO A 13 51.67 6.48 10.80
C PRO A 13 50.97 5.74 9.66
N TYR A 14 50.54 4.51 9.92
CA TYR A 14 49.58 3.80 9.05
C TYR A 14 48.22 4.50 9.16
N ALA A 15 47.90 5.36 8.20
CA ALA A 15 46.57 5.91 8.03
C ALA A 15 45.64 4.83 7.47
N PHE A 16 44.81 4.24 8.33
CA PHE A 16 43.67 3.44 7.91
C PHE A 16 42.65 4.36 7.20
N ALA A 17 42.60 4.30 5.88
CA ALA A 17 41.55 4.94 5.10
C ALA A 17 40.24 4.19 5.33
N LEU A 18 39.39 4.73 6.21
CA LEU A 18 38.03 4.26 6.39
C LEU A 18 37.23 4.66 5.14
N ALA A 19 37.07 3.74 4.20
CA ALA A 19 36.19 3.91 3.05
C ALA A 19 34.75 3.97 3.56
N ALA A 20 34.22 5.18 3.71
CA ALA A 20 32.80 5.39 3.97
C ALA A 20 32.02 4.89 2.75
N VAL A 21 31.49 3.68 2.83
CA VAL A 21 30.48 3.20 1.89
C VAL A 21 29.23 4.01 2.20
N PHE A 22 29.01 5.08 1.43
CA PHE A 22 27.73 5.75 1.39
C PHE A 22 26.71 4.76 0.82
N GLY A 23 26.00 4.06 1.71
CA GLY A 23 24.86 3.25 1.34
C GLY A 23 23.78 4.17 0.81
N ALA A 24 23.66 4.28 -0.52
CA ALA A 24 22.52 4.92 -1.14
C ALA A 24 21.28 4.13 -0.70
N ALA A 25 20.36 4.79 0.01
CA ALA A 25 19.07 4.20 0.33
C ALA A 25 18.41 3.78 -0.98
N ALA A 26 18.07 2.50 -1.11
CA ALA A 26 17.28 2.04 -2.24
C ALA A 26 15.98 2.86 -2.28
N PRO A 27 15.52 3.29 -3.46
CA PRO A 27 14.23 3.96 -3.56
C PRO A 27 13.15 3.06 -2.97
N ALA A 28 12.27 3.63 -2.15
CA ALA A 28 11.15 2.89 -1.61
C ALA A 28 10.26 2.41 -2.78
N SER A 29 10.03 1.10 -2.86
CA SER A 29 9.14 0.52 -3.85
C SER A 29 7.70 0.92 -3.52
N GLY A 30 7.00 1.50 -4.51
CA GLY A 30 5.62 1.96 -4.38
C GLY A 30 4.70 1.26 -5.37
N LEU A 31 3.46 1.03 -4.95
CA LEU A 31 2.37 0.48 -5.74
C LEU A 31 1.15 1.39 -5.62
N THR A 32 0.43 1.61 -6.72
CA THR A 32 -0.88 2.27 -6.69
C THR A 32 -1.92 1.33 -7.28
N ILE A 33 -2.95 1.04 -6.51
CA ILE A 33 -4.05 0.13 -6.85
C ILE A 33 -5.29 0.99 -7.05
N PRO A 34 -5.84 1.08 -8.28
CA PRO A 34 -7.10 1.78 -8.49
C PRO A 34 -8.25 0.97 -7.86
N LEU A 35 -9.16 1.65 -7.16
CA LEU A 35 -10.42 1.06 -6.71
C LEU A 35 -11.44 1.27 -7.82
N SER A 36 -11.67 0.23 -8.62
CA SER A 36 -12.34 0.35 -9.91
C SER A 36 -13.57 -0.53 -10.10
N VAL A 37 -13.92 -1.36 -9.12
CA VAL A 37 -15.11 -2.21 -9.17
C VAL A 37 -15.92 -2.05 -7.88
N GLU A 38 -17.22 -1.93 -8.01
CA GLU A 38 -18.20 -1.91 -6.93
C GLU A 38 -18.83 -3.32 -6.77
N PHE A 39 -19.04 -3.78 -5.54
CA PHE A 39 -19.29 -5.21 -5.24
C PHE A 39 -20.74 -5.67 -5.37
N ASP A 40 -21.71 -4.80 -5.08
CA ASP A 40 -23.14 -5.08 -5.09
C ASP A 40 -23.68 -5.18 -6.53
N THR A 41 -23.30 -4.24 -7.41
CA THR A 41 -23.79 -4.19 -8.80
C THR A 41 -22.75 -4.66 -9.82
N GLY A 42 -21.47 -4.74 -9.44
CA GLY A 42 -20.38 -5.01 -10.39
C GLY A 42 -20.04 -3.81 -11.26
N ALA A 43 -20.52 -2.60 -10.92
CA ALA A 43 -20.22 -1.39 -11.67
C ALA A 43 -18.71 -1.12 -11.69
N SER A 44 -18.22 -0.63 -12.82
CA SER A 44 -16.83 -0.23 -12.99
C SER A 44 -16.69 1.28 -13.10
N GLY A 45 -15.62 1.83 -12.55
CA GLY A 45 -15.42 3.28 -12.49
C GLY A 45 -14.11 3.66 -11.80
N SER A 46 -13.98 4.93 -11.44
CA SER A 46 -12.89 5.42 -10.59
C SER A 46 -13.48 5.83 -9.25
N PHE A 47 -13.43 4.92 -8.27
CA PHE A 47 -14.00 5.13 -6.95
C PHE A 47 -12.96 5.63 -5.94
N GLY A 48 -11.68 5.41 -6.22
CA GLY A 48 -10.59 5.80 -5.35
C GLY A 48 -9.28 5.11 -5.73
N SER A 49 -8.32 5.16 -4.81
CA SER A 49 -7.02 4.51 -4.98
C SER A 49 -6.41 4.13 -3.64
N VAL A 50 -5.60 3.09 -3.66
CA VAL A 50 -4.73 2.69 -2.56
C VAL A 50 -3.29 2.81 -3.02
N ALA A 51 -2.52 3.69 -2.38
CA ALA A 51 -1.08 3.72 -2.55
C ALA A 51 -0.42 2.94 -1.41
N VAL A 52 0.52 2.07 -1.74
CA VAL A 52 1.28 1.26 -0.78
C VAL A 52 2.77 1.48 -1.02
N THR A 53 3.54 1.72 0.03
CA THR A 53 5.00 1.87 -0.03
C THR A 53 5.68 0.93 0.96
N GLU A 54 6.76 0.27 0.54
CA GLU A 54 7.60 -0.51 1.44
C GLU A 54 8.52 0.40 2.27
N SER A 55 8.53 0.23 3.59
CA SER A 55 9.38 1.00 4.49
C SER A 55 9.96 0.10 5.58
N GLY A 56 11.19 -0.38 5.40
CA GLY A 56 11.93 -1.06 6.48
C GLY A 56 11.34 -2.41 6.90
N GLY A 57 10.65 -3.12 5.99
CA GLY A 57 9.93 -4.36 6.30
C GLY A 57 8.46 -4.15 6.70
N ASP A 58 8.00 -2.90 6.72
CA ASP A 58 6.60 -2.54 6.89
C ASP A 58 5.95 -2.12 5.57
N LEU A 59 4.63 -1.99 5.56
CA LEU A 59 3.87 -1.41 4.46
C LEU A 59 3.11 -0.16 4.93
N ASP A 60 3.39 0.97 4.28
CA ASP A 60 2.69 2.23 4.46
C ASP A 60 1.54 2.33 3.45
N PHE A 61 0.32 2.49 3.95
CA PHE A 61 -0.91 2.60 3.16
C PHE A 61 -1.44 4.03 3.15
N SER A 62 -1.90 4.45 1.98
CA SER A 62 -2.70 5.64 1.76
C SER A 62 -3.94 5.25 0.97
N VAL A 63 -5.09 5.19 1.65
CA VAL A 63 -6.38 4.81 1.07
C VAL A 63 -7.20 6.08 0.86
N SER A 64 -7.54 6.37 -0.39
CA SER A 64 -8.34 7.54 -0.74
C SER A 64 -9.55 7.17 -1.56
N VAL A 65 -10.70 7.78 -1.23
CA VAL A 65 -11.91 7.75 -2.04
C VAL A 65 -12.11 9.14 -2.63
N ALA A 66 -12.07 9.22 -3.96
CA ALA A 66 -12.31 10.48 -4.64
C ALA A 66 -13.82 10.67 -4.76
N GLY A 67 -14.38 11.69 -4.10
CA GLY A 67 -15.83 11.97 -4.00
C GLY A 67 -16.56 12.32 -5.32
N GLY A 68 -16.03 11.89 -6.47
CA GLY A 68 -16.67 12.01 -7.77
C GLY A 68 -17.77 10.96 -7.94
N ALA A 69 -17.38 9.71 -8.24
CA ALA A 69 -18.35 8.65 -8.50
C ALA A 69 -19.17 8.29 -7.24
N LEU A 70 -18.54 8.25 -6.08
CA LEU A 70 -19.20 7.86 -4.83
C LEU A 70 -20.06 8.97 -4.22
N GLY A 71 -19.98 10.21 -4.73
CA GLY A 71 -20.66 11.37 -4.17
C GLY A 71 -19.86 12.08 -3.08
N SER A 72 -20.28 13.31 -2.75
CA SER A 72 -19.58 14.19 -1.81
C SER A 72 -19.70 13.76 -0.34
N GLY A 73 -20.60 12.82 -0.03
CA GLY A 73 -20.76 12.23 1.30
C GLY A 73 -19.91 10.99 1.54
N ALA A 74 -19.11 10.57 0.55
CA ALA A 74 -18.31 9.35 0.60
C ALA A 74 -17.34 9.36 1.79
N ASP A 75 -17.50 8.37 2.65
CA ASP A 75 -16.87 8.28 3.95
C ASP A 75 -16.25 6.89 4.15
N LEU A 76 -14.93 6.81 4.31
CA LEU A 76 -14.20 5.55 4.50
C LEU A 76 -14.47 4.95 5.89
N HIS A 77 -14.99 3.73 5.92
CA HIS A 77 -15.32 3.02 7.17
C HIS A 77 -14.40 1.84 7.44
N VAL A 78 -14.15 1.01 6.44
CA VAL A 78 -13.31 -0.18 6.59
C VAL A 78 -12.44 -0.36 5.36
N PHE A 79 -11.18 -0.70 5.56
CA PHE A 79 -10.29 -1.15 4.49
C PHE A 79 -9.99 -2.63 4.65
N TYR A 80 -10.16 -3.42 3.59
CA TYR A 80 -9.98 -4.87 3.59
C TYR A 80 -8.80 -5.28 2.71
N PHE A 81 -8.05 -6.28 3.15
CA PHE A 81 -6.91 -6.82 2.41
C PHE A 81 -6.61 -8.26 2.85
N ASN A 82 -5.82 -8.94 2.03
CA ASN A 82 -5.23 -10.23 2.37
C ASN A 82 -3.70 -10.10 2.36
N LEU A 83 -3.03 -10.98 3.11
CA LEU A 83 -1.58 -11.14 3.02
C LEU A 83 -1.25 -12.57 2.63
N ALA A 84 -0.36 -12.73 1.65
CA ALA A 84 0.15 -14.02 1.25
C ALA A 84 1.14 -14.57 2.27
N GLY A 85 1.05 -15.88 2.54
CA GLY A 85 1.89 -16.57 3.51
C GLY A 85 1.35 -16.50 4.93
N SER A 86 2.08 -17.10 5.88
CA SER A 86 1.71 -17.05 7.30
C SER A 86 2.33 -15.82 7.94
N VAL A 87 1.52 -14.80 8.21
CA VAL A 87 1.95 -13.56 8.86
C VAL A 87 1.59 -13.60 10.34
N THR A 88 2.54 -13.28 11.22
CA THR A 88 2.31 -13.26 12.67
C THR A 88 2.64 -11.91 13.28
N GLY A 89 2.02 -11.59 14.42
CA GLY A 89 2.27 -10.32 15.11
C GLY A 89 1.83 -9.08 14.32
N LEU A 90 0.85 -9.24 13.41
CA LEU A 90 0.36 -8.12 12.61
C LEU A 90 -0.20 -7.02 13.52
N SER A 91 0.24 -5.80 13.29
CA SER A 91 -0.13 -4.61 14.04
C SER A 91 -0.32 -3.42 13.11
N ILE A 92 -1.03 -2.41 13.59
CA ILE A 92 -1.28 -1.15 12.88
C ILE A 92 -0.77 0.02 13.69
N SER A 93 -0.23 1.01 13.00
CA SER A 93 0.01 2.35 13.54
C SER A 93 -0.56 3.41 12.61
N ASN A 94 -1.16 4.45 13.17
CA ASN A 94 -1.69 5.57 12.37
C ASN A 94 -0.53 6.46 11.98
N THR A 95 -0.41 6.77 10.69
CA THR A 95 0.59 7.73 10.20
C THR A 95 0.01 9.13 10.04
N ASN A 96 -1.31 9.27 10.17
CA ASN A 96 -2.03 10.51 10.44
C ASN A 96 -2.54 10.56 11.90
N ALA A 97 -3.22 11.66 12.26
CA ALA A 97 -3.85 11.84 13.58
C ALA A 97 -5.38 11.79 13.46
N PRO A 98 -5.99 10.60 13.34
CA PRO A 98 -7.44 10.49 13.30
C PRO A 98 -8.03 10.78 14.68
N ASN A 99 -9.28 11.26 14.72
CA ASN A 99 -10.03 11.50 15.96
C ASN A 99 -10.31 10.19 16.70
N THR A 100 -10.74 9.16 15.96
CA THR A 100 -10.81 7.77 16.42
C THR A 100 -9.69 6.98 15.79
N ALA A 101 -8.84 6.37 16.63
CA ALA A 101 -7.72 5.54 16.17
C ALA A 101 -8.20 4.37 15.32
N TYR A 102 -7.45 4.05 14.27
CA TYR A 102 -7.73 2.90 13.43
C TYR A 102 -7.41 1.60 14.18
N THR A 103 -8.19 0.55 13.91
CA THR A 103 -8.00 -0.75 14.56
C THR A 103 -7.95 -1.87 13.53
N LEU A 104 -7.01 -2.78 13.74
CA LEU A 104 -6.87 -4.00 12.94
C LEU A 104 -7.85 -5.05 13.46
N THR A 105 -8.51 -5.72 12.53
CA THR A 105 -9.43 -6.83 12.77
C THR A 105 -9.06 -8.00 11.87
N THR A 106 -9.33 -9.22 12.34
CA THR A 106 -9.12 -10.47 11.58
C THR A 106 -10.47 -11.08 11.23
N ASN A 107 -10.55 -11.70 10.06
CA ASN A 107 -11.77 -12.26 9.47
C ASN A 107 -12.98 -11.30 9.56
N PRO A 108 -12.84 -10.04 9.12
CA PRO A 108 -13.93 -9.07 9.20
C PRO A 108 -15.13 -9.53 8.36
N SER A 109 -16.33 -9.15 8.81
CA SER A 109 -17.51 -9.19 7.93
C SER A 109 -17.37 -8.13 6.84
N VAL A 110 -17.58 -8.52 5.58
CA VAL A 110 -17.49 -7.62 4.42
C VAL A 110 -18.88 -7.06 4.12
N ALA A 111 -19.07 -5.76 4.30
CA ALA A 111 -20.32 -5.09 3.95
C ALA A 111 -20.48 -5.04 2.42
N GLY A 112 -21.71 -5.19 1.90
CA GLY A 112 -21.99 -5.18 0.45
C GLY A 112 -21.25 -6.27 -0.35
N GLY A 113 -20.65 -7.24 0.33
CA GLY A 113 -19.71 -8.18 -0.27
C GLY A 113 -20.07 -9.61 0.06
N ALA A 114 -21.34 -10.00 -0.07
CA ALA A 114 -21.75 -11.40 0.09
C ALA A 114 -20.76 -12.32 -0.67
N GLY A 115 -20.29 -13.39 -0.04
CA GLY A 115 -19.30 -14.30 -0.63
C GLY A 115 -17.85 -13.80 -0.71
N SER A 116 -17.57 -12.52 -0.43
CA SER A 116 -16.20 -12.00 -0.30
C SER A 116 -15.63 -12.40 1.06
N SER A 117 -14.38 -12.87 1.07
CA SER A 117 -13.64 -13.14 2.29
C SER A 117 -12.29 -12.41 2.27
N PHE A 118 -12.09 -11.56 3.25
CA PHE A 118 -10.78 -10.97 3.53
C PHE A 118 -10.30 -11.46 4.89
N GLU A 119 -9.00 -11.70 5.01
CA GLU A 119 -8.37 -12.12 6.25
C GLU A 119 -8.23 -10.96 7.23
N TYR A 120 -8.01 -9.74 6.71
CA TYR A 120 -7.76 -8.56 7.53
C TYR A 120 -8.67 -7.39 7.14
N GLY A 121 -9.03 -6.60 8.15
CA GLY A 121 -9.76 -5.36 8.00
C GLY A 121 -9.21 -4.27 8.92
N ILE A 122 -9.05 -3.06 8.41
CA ILE A 122 -8.77 -1.87 9.21
C ILE A 122 -10.07 -1.10 9.39
N ASN A 123 -10.58 -1.04 10.63
CA ASN A 123 -11.69 -0.15 10.97
C ASN A 123 -11.15 1.28 11.07
N LEU A 124 -11.72 2.17 10.28
CA LEU A 124 -11.29 3.56 10.11
C LEU A 124 -12.11 4.54 10.97
N GLY A 125 -12.80 4.03 12.00
CA GLY A 125 -13.39 4.84 13.08
C GLY A 125 -14.79 5.37 12.78
N ASN A 126 -15.73 4.51 12.38
CA ASN A 126 -17.18 4.78 12.21
C ASN A 126 -17.55 6.04 11.39
N GLY A 127 -16.60 6.60 10.65
CA GLY A 127 -16.80 7.75 9.77
C GLY A 127 -17.51 8.95 10.42
N ALA A 128 -18.57 9.45 9.79
CA ALA A 128 -19.25 10.70 10.17
C ALA A 128 -20.05 10.66 11.48
N GLY A 129 -20.29 9.49 12.08
CA GLY A 129 -21.03 9.37 13.35
C GLY A 129 -20.12 9.53 14.57
N PRO A 130 -20.50 10.29 15.63
CA PRO A 130 -19.69 10.39 16.86
C PRO A 130 -19.50 9.04 17.57
N PRO A 131 -18.30 8.71 18.10
CA PRO A 131 -17.07 9.52 18.21
C PRO A 131 -16.14 9.48 16.97
N GLY A 132 -16.65 9.16 15.79
CA GLY A 132 -15.88 8.83 14.58
C GLY A 132 -15.05 9.95 13.95
N ASN A 133 -14.54 9.66 12.75
CA ASN A 133 -13.56 10.49 12.04
C ASN A 133 -14.15 11.56 11.10
N GLY A 134 -15.46 11.79 11.11
CA GLY A 134 -16.09 12.67 10.13
C GLY A 134 -16.17 11.99 8.75
N VAL A 135 -16.48 12.75 7.69
CA VAL A 135 -16.44 12.25 6.31
C VAL A 135 -14.97 12.02 5.93
N LEU A 136 -14.50 10.78 6.08
CA LEU A 136 -13.09 10.43 5.90
C LEU A 136 -12.79 10.09 4.44
N ALA A 137 -12.19 11.02 3.70
CA ALA A 137 -11.80 10.81 2.30
C ALA A 137 -10.40 10.21 2.12
N LEU A 138 -9.57 10.24 3.17
CA LEU A 138 -8.18 9.78 3.17
C LEU A 138 -7.83 9.13 4.51
N ALA A 139 -7.36 7.89 4.47
CA ALA A 139 -6.78 7.18 5.62
C ALA A 139 -5.31 6.86 5.37
N LEU A 140 -4.45 7.18 6.35
CA LEU A 140 -3.02 6.91 6.31
C LEU A 140 -2.63 6.04 7.51
N PHE A 141 -2.06 4.87 7.24
CA PHE A 141 -1.62 3.96 8.30
C PHE A 141 -0.48 3.07 7.82
N ARG A 142 0.22 2.47 8.78
CA ARG A 142 1.27 1.48 8.55
C ARG A 142 0.85 0.16 9.16
N ILE A 143 1.12 -0.93 8.44
CA ILE A 143 1.06 -2.27 9.02
C ILE A 143 2.47 -2.83 9.19
N SER A 144 2.67 -3.51 10.31
CA SER A 144 3.92 -4.14 10.72
C SER A 144 3.65 -5.57 11.18
N ALA A 145 4.59 -6.47 10.96
CA ALA A 145 4.52 -7.86 11.39
C ALA A 145 5.87 -8.35 11.95
N ASN A 146 5.92 -9.58 12.46
CA ASN A 146 7.18 -10.20 12.87
C ASN A 146 8.08 -10.53 11.66
N GLU A 147 7.46 -10.86 10.52
CA GLU A 147 8.12 -11.10 9.25
C GLU A 147 8.14 -9.83 8.38
N PRO A 148 9.20 -9.59 7.58
CA PRO A 148 9.21 -8.47 6.65
C PRO A 148 8.06 -8.56 5.63
N LEU A 149 7.25 -7.51 5.57
CA LEU A 149 6.20 -7.33 4.58
C LEU A 149 6.77 -6.66 3.33
N THR A 150 6.27 -7.12 2.17
CA THR A 150 6.63 -6.58 0.85
C THR A 150 5.36 -6.36 0.04
N LEU A 151 5.42 -5.64 -1.07
CA LEU A 151 4.31 -5.49 -2.02
C LEU A 151 3.83 -6.84 -2.53
N ALA A 152 4.73 -7.83 -2.65
CA ALA A 152 4.37 -9.19 -3.04
C ALA A 152 3.49 -9.89 -1.99
N SER A 153 3.56 -9.47 -0.71
CA SER A 153 2.67 -9.97 0.34
C SER A 153 1.20 -9.61 0.04
N LEU A 154 0.90 -8.60 -0.78
CA LEU A 154 -0.47 -8.22 -1.14
C LEU A 154 -1.03 -8.99 -2.36
N ALA A 155 -0.28 -9.95 -2.91
CA ALA A 155 -0.69 -10.68 -4.11
C ALA A 155 -1.91 -11.60 -3.89
N GLN A 156 -2.26 -11.92 -2.64
CA GLN A 156 -3.42 -12.77 -2.34
C GLN A 156 -4.73 -12.04 -2.66
N THR A 157 -5.56 -12.69 -3.46
CA THR A 157 -6.84 -12.13 -3.91
C THR A 157 -8.01 -12.66 -3.09
N SER A 158 -9.10 -11.90 -3.06
CA SER A 158 -10.45 -12.32 -2.69
C SER A 158 -11.34 -12.37 -3.93
N SER A 159 -12.45 -13.08 -3.85
CA SER A 159 -13.50 -13.12 -4.89
C SER A 159 -14.81 -12.62 -4.31
N THR A 160 -15.50 -11.74 -5.04
CA THR A 160 -16.84 -11.28 -4.67
C THR A 160 -17.92 -12.30 -5.06
N SER A 161 -19.15 -12.16 -4.54
CA SER A 161 -20.32 -12.92 -5.03
C SER A 161 -20.56 -12.76 -6.52
N ALA A 162 -20.20 -11.60 -7.08
CA ALA A 162 -20.28 -11.31 -8.51
C ALA A 162 -19.16 -12.01 -9.33
N GLY A 163 -18.29 -12.79 -8.70
CA GLY A 163 -17.19 -13.48 -9.35
C GLY A 163 -16.02 -12.57 -9.74
N VAL A 164 -15.94 -11.37 -9.14
CA VAL A 164 -14.84 -10.44 -9.39
C VAL A 164 -13.69 -10.73 -8.42
N THR A 165 -12.50 -10.90 -8.96
CA THR A 165 -11.28 -11.06 -8.17
C THR A 165 -10.67 -9.70 -7.86
N VAL A 166 -10.26 -9.48 -6.61
CA VAL A 166 -9.70 -8.23 -6.08
C VAL A 166 -8.60 -8.52 -5.06
N ASN A 167 -7.63 -7.61 -4.89
CA ASN A 167 -6.58 -7.74 -3.86
C ASN A 167 -6.95 -6.98 -2.58
N VAL A 168 -7.60 -5.83 -2.74
CA VAL A 168 -7.98 -4.93 -1.65
C VAL A 168 -9.38 -4.39 -1.89
N ALA A 169 -10.05 -3.96 -0.82
CA ALA A 169 -11.34 -3.30 -0.90
C ALA A 169 -11.51 -2.23 0.17
N ALA A 170 -12.42 -1.30 -0.05
CA ALA A 170 -12.82 -0.29 0.92
C ALA A 170 -14.34 -0.24 1.02
N HIS A 171 -14.86 -0.34 2.24
CA HIS A 171 -16.25 -0.02 2.54
C HIS A 171 -16.39 1.49 2.74
N VAL A 172 -17.34 2.08 2.03
CA VAL A 172 -17.60 3.52 2.00
C VAL A 172 -19.06 3.76 2.34
N GLN A 173 -19.36 4.65 3.27
CA GLN A 173 -20.71 5.10 3.59
C GLN A 173 -21.00 6.47 2.98
N GLY A 174 -22.27 6.90 3.03
CA GLY A 174 -22.69 8.21 2.53
C GLY A 174 -22.60 8.33 1.01
N THR A 175 -22.67 7.19 0.33
CA THR A 175 -22.54 7.09 -1.13
C THR A 175 -23.85 7.41 -1.84
N SER A 176 -23.77 7.66 -3.15
CA SER A 176 -24.95 7.95 -3.98
C SER A 176 -24.91 7.25 -5.35
N LEU A 177 -24.30 6.06 -5.44
CA LEU A 177 -24.20 5.32 -6.71
C LEU A 177 -25.55 4.82 -7.21
N ALA A 178 -26.42 4.37 -6.29
CA ALA A 178 -27.77 3.92 -6.60
C ALA A 178 -28.81 4.60 -5.70
N PRO A 179 -30.03 4.92 -6.20
CA PRO A 179 -31.10 5.45 -5.36
C PRO A 179 -31.41 4.54 -4.18
N GLY A 180 -31.28 5.06 -2.97
CA GLY A 180 -31.53 4.32 -1.73
C GLY A 180 -30.34 3.52 -1.19
N SER A 181 -29.21 3.46 -1.92
CA SER A 181 -27.96 2.99 -1.35
C SER A 181 -27.39 4.05 -0.40
N THR A 182 -26.91 3.60 0.75
CA THR A 182 -26.25 4.44 1.76
C THR A 182 -24.78 4.09 1.94
N SER A 183 -24.32 3.02 1.27
CA SER A 183 -22.95 2.53 1.39
C SER A 183 -22.59 1.62 0.22
N GLU A 184 -21.32 1.59 -0.15
CA GLU A 184 -20.79 0.77 -1.23
C GLU A 184 -19.49 0.11 -0.76
N THR A 185 -19.16 -1.04 -1.33
CA THR A 185 -17.81 -1.62 -1.19
C THR A 185 -17.14 -1.64 -2.54
N VAL A 186 -15.97 -1.01 -2.60
CA VAL A 186 -15.20 -0.86 -3.84
C VAL A 186 -13.86 -1.56 -3.73
N GLY A 187 -13.47 -2.31 -4.76
CA GLY A 187 -12.24 -3.09 -4.77
C GLY A 187 -11.30 -2.73 -5.91
N GLY A 188 -10.06 -3.14 -5.72
CA GLY A 188 -8.97 -2.93 -6.66
C GLY A 188 -8.13 -4.19 -6.87
N VAL A 189 -7.60 -4.31 -8.08
CA VAL A 189 -6.70 -5.40 -8.48
C VAL A 189 -5.30 -4.84 -8.63
N ILE A 190 -4.32 -5.53 -8.06
CA ILE A 190 -2.90 -5.19 -8.24
C ILE A 190 -2.54 -5.47 -9.71
N PRO A 191 -2.03 -4.49 -10.47
CA PRO A 191 -1.55 -4.75 -11.81
C PRO A 191 -0.47 -5.84 -11.79
N GLU A 192 -0.65 -6.91 -12.55
CA GLU A 192 0.34 -7.99 -12.60
C GLU A 192 1.72 -7.43 -13.00
N PRO A 193 2.79 -7.72 -12.23
CA PRO A 193 4.13 -7.22 -12.52
C PRO A 193 4.60 -7.57 -13.95
N GLY A 194 4.20 -8.74 -14.45
CA GLY A 194 4.51 -9.20 -15.80
C GLY A 194 3.92 -8.28 -16.88
N THR A 195 2.72 -7.74 -16.67
CA THR A 195 2.07 -6.83 -17.62
C THR A 195 2.83 -5.51 -17.73
N LEU A 196 3.32 -4.99 -16.60
CA LEU A 196 4.16 -3.77 -16.60
C LEU A 196 5.51 -4.02 -17.26
N ALA A 197 6.15 -5.16 -16.99
CA ALA A 197 7.41 -5.52 -17.63
C ALA A 197 7.22 -5.68 -19.15
N LEU A 198 6.20 -6.41 -19.59
CA LEU A 198 5.86 -6.59 -21.00
C LEU A 198 5.56 -5.25 -21.70
N LEU A 199 4.82 -4.35 -21.05
CA LEU A 199 4.56 -3.02 -21.58
C LEU A 199 5.87 -2.22 -21.72
N ALA A 200 6.71 -2.19 -20.68
CA ALA A 200 7.96 -1.47 -20.68
C ALA A 200 8.93 -1.98 -21.76
N PHE A 201 9.10 -3.31 -21.85
CA PHE A 201 9.95 -3.92 -22.88
C PHE A 201 9.35 -3.78 -24.28
N GLY A 202 8.03 -3.84 -24.42
CA GLY A 202 7.33 -3.60 -25.69
C GLY A 202 7.55 -2.18 -26.20
N VAL A 203 7.39 -1.16 -25.34
CA VAL A 203 7.62 0.25 -25.69
C VAL A 203 9.10 0.51 -26.02
N ALA A 204 10.02 -0.04 -25.22
CA ALA A 204 11.46 0.05 -25.51
C ALA A 204 11.78 -0.57 -26.88
N GLY A 205 11.23 -1.75 -27.18
CA GLY A 205 11.39 -2.42 -28.47
C GLY A 205 10.91 -1.57 -29.66
N LEU A 206 9.74 -0.91 -29.54
CA LEU A 206 9.23 0.01 -30.56
C LEU A 206 10.15 1.22 -30.77
N GLY A 207 10.72 1.77 -29.70
CA GLY A 207 11.69 2.87 -29.79
C GLY A 207 12.95 2.52 -30.56
N PHE A 208 13.47 1.29 -30.40
CA PHE A 208 14.62 0.81 -31.16
C PHE A 208 14.29 0.50 -32.63
N ALA A 209 13.10 -0.05 -32.90
CA ALA A 209 12.66 -0.33 -34.27
C ALA A 209 12.45 0.95 -35.10
N GLY A 210 11.88 2.01 -34.49
CA GLY A 210 11.63 3.30 -35.15
C GLY A 210 12.90 4.09 -35.53
N ARG A 211 14.06 3.75 -34.97
CA ARG A 211 15.34 4.43 -35.27
C ARG A 211 16.06 3.90 -36.51
N ARG A 212 15.62 2.77 -37.08
CA ARG A 212 16.25 2.15 -38.27
C ARG A 212 15.67 2.59 -39.61
N SER A 213 14.64 3.44 -39.62
CA SER A 213 13.97 3.89 -40.84
C SER A 213 14.30 5.33 -41.27
N ARG A 214 15.41 5.90 -40.78
CA ARG A 214 15.96 7.17 -41.29
C ARG A 214 17.34 6.98 -41.86
#